data_AF-A0A6V7Y951-F1
#
_entry.id   AF-A0A6V7Y951-F1
#
_cell.length_a   1.000
_cell.length_b   1.000
_cell.length_c   1.000
_cell.angle_alpha   90.00
_cell.angle_beta   90.00
_cell.angle_gamma   90.00
#
_symmetry.space_group_name_H-M   'P 1'
#
loop_
_entity.id
_entity.type
_entity.pdbx_description
1 polymer ?
#
loop_
_entity_poly.entity_id
_entity_poly.type
_entity_poly.pdbx_seq_one_letter_code
_entity_poly.pdbx_strand_id
1 'polypeptide(L)'
;MWFIGSFWWTEVKSENCLLFSVQINSHWGEEGIGTSFGESNNCSYSKGLCVLSDNTVLKWEPTKDRMCRYIKIGTWEGKFLDNTWLSDDAQLALHFAKPTPKFWDCSNILEISEQGLATVTRRRSKRSHSNPKLSLVTSPEMAAKLTYLDKEMADTLTFTFTHSLKTFCQNLDLVKKWALAAYLSNPTGLARMIFENDYVTAKREGSSLLRVWPC
;
A
#
# COMPACT_ATOMS: atom_id res chain seq x y z
N MET A 1 40.85 -58.76 -55.19
CA MET A 1 39.61 -58.07 -54.78
C MET A 1 38.81 -59.08 -53.94
N TRP A 2 38.97 -59.05 -52.62
CA TRP A 2 38.30 -59.98 -51.72
C TRP A 2 37.11 -59.27 -51.09
N PHE A 3 35.91 -59.75 -51.42
CA PHE A 3 34.67 -59.35 -50.77
C PHE A 3 34.67 -59.92 -49.35
N ILE A 4 35.04 -59.11 -48.35
CA ILE A 4 34.74 -59.41 -46.96
C ILE A 4 33.38 -58.78 -46.67
N GLY A 5 32.34 -59.59 -46.80
CA GLY A 5 30.97 -59.25 -46.46
C GLY A 5 30.24 -60.51 -46.04
N SER A 6 30.42 -60.92 -44.79
CA SER A 6 29.62 -62.00 -44.20
C SER A 6 28.18 -61.50 -44.03
N PHE A 7 27.25 -62.05 -44.83
CA PHE A 7 25.81 -61.82 -44.76
C PHE A 7 25.15 -62.51 -43.56
N TRP A 8 25.73 -62.38 -42.37
CA TRP A 8 25.15 -62.86 -41.12
C TRP A 8 24.79 -61.63 -40.28
N TRP A 9 23.56 -61.17 -40.43
CA TRP A 9 23.04 -60.04 -39.65
C TRP A 9 22.87 -60.50 -38.18
N THR A 10 23.70 -59.98 -37.29
CA THR A 10 23.50 -60.11 -35.84
C THR A 10 22.85 -58.85 -35.31
N GLU A 11 21.67 -58.97 -34.73
CA GLU A 11 21.00 -57.84 -34.06
C GLU A 11 21.76 -57.51 -32.77
N VAL A 12 22.34 -56.31 -32.70
CA VAL A 12 23.00 -55.80 -31.50
C VAL A 12 22.07 -54.76 -30.87
N LYS A 13 21.57 -55.06 -29.67
CA LYS A 13 20.79 -54.10 -28.87
C LYS A 13 21.73 -53.33 -27.95
N SER A 14 21.61 -52.02 -27.97
CA SER A 14 22.26 -51.12 -27.03
C SER A 14 21.18 -50.35 -26.28
N GLU A 15 21.24 -50.38 -24.96
CA GLU A 15 20.35 -49.59 -24.11
C GLU A 15 21.15 -48.45 -23.48
N ASN A 16 20.53 -47.26 -23.41
CA ASN A 16 21.14 -46.08 -22.82
C ASN A 16 20.26 -45.56 -21.69
N CYS A 17 20.83 -45.43 -20.49
CA CYS A 17 20.15 -44.85 -19.34
C CYS A 17 20.37 -43.34 -19.34
N LEU A 18 19.31 -42.59 -19.63
CA LEU A 18 19.34 -41.12 -19.66
C LEU A 18 18.73 -40.55 -18.37
N LEU A 19 19.44 -39.60 -17.77
CA LEU A 19 18.96 -38.80 -16.65
C LEU A 19 19.20 -37.32 -16.95
N PHE A 20 18.14 -36.52 -16.92
CA PHE A 20 18.21 -35.08 -17.14
C PHE A 20 17.16 -34.36 -16.29
N SER A 21 17.38 -33.06 -16.07
CA SER A 21 16.47 -32.23 -15.28
C SER A 21 15.31 -31.76 -16.15
N VAL A 22 14.10 -31.78 -15.58
CA VAL A 22 12.87 -31.34 -16.23
C VAL A 22 12.06 -30.47 -15.28
N GLN A 23 11.26 -29.55 -15.83
CA GLN A 23 10.34 -28.73 -15.04
C GLN A 23 9.00 -29.43 -14.90
N ILE A 24 8.55 -29.56 -13.65
CA ILE A 24 7.22 -30.09 -13.32
C ILE A 24 6.37 -28.94 -12.80
N ASN A 25 5.27 -28.70 -13.48
CA ASN A 25 4.30 -27.71 -13.11
C ASN A 25 3.16 -28.38 -12.34
N SER A 26 2.53 -27.64 -11.45
CA SER A 26 1.22 -27.97 -10.89
C SER A 26 0.46 -26.66 -10.72
N HIS A 27 -0.78 -26.69 -10.25
CA HIS A 27 -1.50 -25.48 -9.88
C HIS A 27 -2.12 -25.65 -8.48
N TRP A 28 -2.37 -24.53 -7.80
CA TRP A 28 -3.09 -24.58 -6.53
C TRP A 28 -4.51 -25.12 -6.76
N GLY A 29 -4.93 -26.07 -5.93
CA GLY A 29 -6.23 -26.73 -6.05
C GLY A 29 -6.28 -27.90 -7.04
N GLU A 30 -5.19 -28.15 -7.78
CA GLU A 30 -5.06 -29.31 -8.67
C GLU A 30 -4.16 -30.37 -8.04
N GLU A 31 -4.62 -31.62 -8.01
CA GLU A 31 -3.78 -32.74 -7.56
C GLU A 31 -2.76 -33.16 -8.62
N GLY A 32 -3.07 -32.91 -9.89
CA GLY A 32 -2.28 -33.30 -11.04
C GLY A 32 -0.96 -32.55 -11.19
N ILE A 33 -0.09 -33.11 -12.03
CA ILE A 33 1.12 -32.42 -12.51
C ILE A 33 0.99 -32.14 -14.00
N GLY A 34 1.62 -31.08 -14.47
CA GLY A 34 1.89 -30.81 -15.89
C GLY A 34 3.36 -31.07 -16.20
N THR A 35 3.63 -31.81 -17.26
CA THR A 35 4.98 -32.12 -17.75
C THR A 35 5.00 -32.10 -19.28
N SER A 36 6.15 -31.75 -19.87
CA SER A 36 6.37 -31.82 -21.31
C SER A 36 6.64 -33.25 -21.81
N PHE A 37 6.78 -34.21 -20.91
CA PHE A 37 7.19 -35.60 -21.22
C PHE A 37 6.02 -36.55 -21.51
N GLY A 38 4.78 -36.08 -21.41
CA GLY A 38 3.61 -36.88 -21.76
C GLY A 38 2.44 -36.67 -20.82
N GLU A 39 1.43 -37.52 -20.97
CA GLU A 39 0.20 -37.47 -20.20
C GLU A 39 0.43 -37.90 -18.74
N SER A 40 -0.01 -37.06 -17.81
CA SER A 40 0.28 -37.18 -16.37
C SER A 40 -0.98 -37.30 -15.51
N ASN A 41 -2.10 -37.75 -16.10
CA ASN A 41 -3.42 -37.75 -15.44
C ASN A 41 -3.49 -38.57 -14.13
N ASN A 42 -2.64 -39.58 -13.97
CA ASN A 42 -2.58 -40.41 -12.75
C ASN A 42 -1.47 -39.99 -11.77
N CYS A 43 -0.77 -38.90 -12.06
CA CYS A 43 0.34 -38.41 -11.26
C CYS A 43 -0.15 -37.37 -10.26
N SER A 44 0.02 -37.64 -8.96
CA SER A 44 -0.25 -36.63 -7.92
C SER A 44 1.04 -35.90 -7.55
N TYR A 45 1.00 -34.56 -7.54
CA TYR A 45 2.13 -33.72 -7.15
C TYR A 45 2.68 -34.09 -5.74
N SER A 46 1.79 -34.51 -4.84
CA SER A 46 2.11 -34.85 -3.45
C SER A 46 3.02 -36.08 -3.28
N LYS A 47 3.07 -36.97 -4.28
CA LYS A 47 3.82 -38.24 -4.19
C LYS A 47 5.33 -38.05 -4.41
N GLY A 48 5.74 -36.98 -5.10
CA GLY A 48 7.16 -36.74 -5.45
C GLY A 48 7.74 -37.73 -6.47
N LEU A 49 6.91 -38.62 -7.00
CA LEU A 49 7.28 -39.63 -7.98
C LEU A 49 6.06 -39.93 -8.87
N CYS A 50 6.30 -40.03 -10.17
CA CYS A 50 5.33 -40.62 -11.09
C CYS A 50 6.01 -41.43 -12.18
N VAL A 51 5.34 -42.51 -12.60
CA VAL A 51 5.73 -43.30 -13.76
C VAL A 51 4.74 -42.99 -14.88
N LEU A 52 5.25 -42.53 -16.01
CA LEU A 52 4.47 -42.23 -17.21
C LEU A 52 4.14 -43.51 -17.99
N SER A 53 3.27 -43.40 -19.00
CA SER A 53 2.82 -44.54 -19.82
C SER A 53 3.93 -45.18 -20.67
N ASP A 54 5.01 -44.44 -20.93
CA ASP A 54 6.21 -44.86 -21.65
C ASP A 54 7.30 -45.46 -20.73
N ASN A 55 6.96 -45.74 -19.46
CA ASN A 55 7.88 -46.15 -18.39
C ASN A 55 8.93 -45.09 -18.01
N THR A 56 8.79 -43.85 -18.45
CA THR A 56 9.64 -42.75 -17.96
C THR A 56 9.31 -42.46 -16.51
N VAL A 57 10.33 -42.36 -15.65
CA VAL A 57 10.18 -42.06 -14.23
C VAL A 57 10.49 -40.60 -13.97
N LEU A 58 9.50 -39.87 -13.47
CA LEU A 58 9.62 -38.51 -12.98
C LEU A 58 9.76 -38.52 -11.45
N LYS A 59 10.74 -37.78 -10.93
CA LYS A 59 10.98 -37.63 -9.50
C LYS A 59 11.18 -36.16 -9.15
N TRP A 60 10.53 -35.69 -8.11
CA TRP A 60 10.64 -34.33 -7.59
C TRP A 60 10.40 -34.28 -6.08
N GLU A 61 10.69 -33.14 -5.47
CA GLU A 61 10.43 -32.89 -4.06
C GLU A 61 9.16 -32.05 -3.90
N PRO A 62 8.08 -32.59 -3.30
CA PRO A 62 6.86 -31.82 -3.07
C PRO A 62 7.09 -30.72 -2.04
N THR A 63 6.89 -29.47 -2.44
CA THR A 63 6.94 -28.33 -1.52
C THR A 63 5.59 -28.10 -0.85
N LYS A 64 5.57 -27.93 0.48
CA LYS A 64 4.33 -27.68 1.25
C LYS A 64 3.66 -26.35 0.88
N ASP A 65 4.46 -25.36 0.48
CA ASP A 65 3.99 -24.01 0.13
C ASP A 65 3.08 -24.00 -1.10
N ARG A 66 3.14 -25.03 -1.95
CA ARG A 66 2.26 -25.21 -3.11
C ARG A 66 0.81 -25.51 -2.77
N MET A 67 0.54 -26.00 -1.57
CA MET A 67 -0.83 -26.23 -1.10
C MET A 67 -1.51 -24.94 -0.61
N CYS A 68 -0.72 -23.87 -0.42
CA CYS A 68 -1.22 -22.58 0.05
C CYS A 68 -1.80 -21.78 -1.11
N ARG A 69 -2.96 -21.16 -0.90
CA ARG A 69 -3.54 -20.23 -1.86
C ARG A 69 -2.73 -18.93 -1.94
N TYR A 70 -2.13 -18.54 -0.82
CA TYR A 70 -1.31 -17.35 -0.67
C TYR A 70 0.13 -17.74 -0.38
N ILE A 71 1.05 -17.07 -1.06
CA ILE A 71 2.48 -17.16 -0.81
C ILE A 71 2.97 -15.89 -0.12
N LYS A 72 3.95 -16.05 0.77
CA LYS A 72 4.55 -14.89 1.44
C LYS A 72 5.47 -14.16 0.46
N ILE A 73 5.07 -12.95 0.08
CA ILE A 73 5.85 -12.09 -0.83
C ILE A 73 6.94 -11.32 -0.07
N GLY A 74 6.69 -10.94 1.19
CA GLY A 74 7.65 -10.16 1.97
C GLY A 74 7.14 -9.77 3.35
N THR A 75 7.88 -8.88 3.99
CA THR A 75 7.49 -8.22 5.24
C THR A 75 7.79 -6.75 5.10
N TRP A 76 6.79 -5.92 5.39
CA TRP A 76 6.92 -4.47 5.30
C TRP A 76 6.58 -3.83 6.63
N GLU A 77 7.28 -2.73 6.91
CA GLU A 77 6.95 -1.83 8.00
C GLU A 77 6.05 -0.72 7.48
N GLY A 78 5.19 -0.21 8.35
CA GLY A 78 4.18 0.75 7.93
C GLY A 78 3.25 1.18 9.04
N LYS A 79 2.35 2.09 8.71
CA LYS A 79 1.40 2.71 9.62
C LYS A 79 -0.02 2.39 9.19
N PHE A 80 -0.82 1.96 10.15
CA PHE A 80 -2.26 1.83 9.97
C PHE A 80 -2.90 3.20 10.21
N LEU A 81 -3.71 3.66 9.25
CA LEU A 81 -4.52 4.85 9.41
C LEU A 81 -5.97 4.55 9.01
N ASP A 82 -6.84 4.61 10.01
CA ASP A 82 -8.21 4.11 9.97
C ASP A 82 -8.29 2.67 9.41
N ASN A 83 -8.63 2.51 8.13
CA ASN A 83 -8.76 1.23 7.44
C ASN A 83 -7.66 0.96 6.41
N THR A 84 -6.72 1.88 6.24
CA THR A 84 -5.67 1.75 5.23
C THR A 84 -4.33 1.59 5.94
N TRP A 85 -3.66 0.48 5.69
CA TRP A 85 -2.25 0.33 6.04
C TRP A 85 -1.39 0.89 4.91
N LEU A 86 -0.45 1.77 5.23
CA LEU A 86 0.55 2.27 4.31
C LEU A 86 1.93 1.81 4.74
N SER A 87 2.73 1.33 3.79
CA SER A 87 4.13 1.02 4.02
C SER A 87 4.95 2.29 4.25
N ASP A 88 6.01 2.19 5.05
CA ASP A 88 6.88 3.32 5.36
C ASP A 88 7.70 3.78 4.14
N ASP A 89 7.92 2.91 3.16
CA ASP A 89 8.54 3.20 1.86
C ASP A 89 7.54 3.75 0.81
N ALA A 90 6.27 3.90 1.17
CA ALA A 90 5.17 4.32 0.31
C ALA A 90 5.01 3.50 -1.00
N GLN A 91 5.50 2.26 -1.02
CA GLN A 91 5.31 1.34 -2.14
C GLN A 91 3.95 0.62 -2.08
N LEU A 92 3.40 0.42 -0.88
CA LEU A 92 2.19 -0.36 -0.68
C LEU A 92 1.17 0.40 0.17
N ALA A 93 -0.08 0.40 -0.31
CA ALA A 93 -1.23 0.84 0.45
C ALA A 93 -2.30 -0.25 0.38
N LEU A 94 -2.70 -0.76 1.54
CA LEU A 94 -3.66 -1.85 1.69
C LEU A 94 -4.90 -1.32 2.40
N HIS A 95 -6.03 -1.30 1.71
CA HIS A 95 -7.31 -0.91 2.31
C HIS A 95 -8.08 -2.15 2.77
N PHE A 96 -8.60 -2.11 3.98
CA PHE A 96 -9.35 -3.20 4.58
C PHE A 96 -10.80 -2.78 4.81
N ALA A 97 -11.72 -3.50 4.20
CA ALA A 97 -13.15 -3.36 4.47
C ALA A 97 -13.46 -3.60 5.96
N LYS A 98 -14.55 -2.99 6.45
CA LYS A 98 -15.11 -3.24 7.79
C LYS A 98 -16.45 -3.98 7.61
N PRO A 99 -16.60 -5.23 8.10
CA PRO A 99 -15.59 -6.07 8.75
C PRO A 99 -14.54 -6.62 7.76
N THR A 100 -13.31 -6.80 8.23
CA THR A 100 -12.22 -7.28 7.37
C THR A 100 -12.39 -8.78 7.10
N PRO A 101 -12.43 -9.21 5.83
CA PRO A 101 -12.54 -10.63 5.50
C PRO A 101 -11.29 -11.37 5.97
N LYS A 102 -11.52 -12.45 6.74
CA LYS A 102 -10.48 -13.33 7.26
C LYS A 102 -10.55 -14.67 6.57
N PHE A 103 -9.38 -15.19 6.18
CA PHE A 103 -9.27 -16.46 5.48
C PHE A 103 -8.20 -17.33 6.16
N TRP A 104 -8.48 -18.61 6.32
CA TRP A 104 -7.51 -19.57 6.86
C TRP A 104 -6.74 -20.21 5.71
N ASP A 105 -5.42 -20.03 5.70
CA ASP A 105 -4.55 -20.66 4.71
C ASP A 105 -3.22 -21.05 5.33
N CYS A 106 -2.78 -22.28 5.06
CA CYS A 106 -1.51 -22.83 5.53
C CYS A 106 -1.15 -22.48 7.00
N SER A 107 -2.09 -22.80 7.89
CA SER A 107 -1.97 -22.61 9.35
C SER A 107 -1.94 -21.15 9.83
N ASN A 108 -2.27 -20.19 8.98
CA ASN A 108 -2.35 -18.78 9.34
C ASN A 108 -3.75 -18.21 9.06
N ILE A 109 -4.17 -17.26 9.91
CA ILE A 109 -5.32 -16.40 9.63
C ILE A 109 -4.82 -15.20 8.85
N LEU A 110 -5.29 -15.07 7.62
CA LEU A 110 -4.98 -13.99 6.70
C LEU A 110 -6.10 -12.96 6.71
N GLU A 111 -5.76 -11.68 6.81
CA GLU A 111 -6.67 -10.55 6.60
C GLU A 111 -6.51 -10.08 5.15
N ILE A 112 -7.60 -10.13 4.37
CA ILE A 112 -7.57 -9.82 2.94
C ILE A 112 -7.93 -8.34 2.74
N SER A 113 -7.06 -7.62 2.04
CA SER A 113 -7.30 -6.25 1.61
C SER A 113 -8.17 -6.22 0.35
N GLU A 114 -8.81 -5.09 0.06
CA GLU A 114 -9.63 -4.92 -1.14
C GLU A 114 -8.81 -5.01 -2.44
N GLN A 115 -7.51 -4.79 -2.37
CA GLN A 115 -6.58 -4.98 -3.48
C GLN A 115 -6.26 -6.47 -3.74
N GLY A 116 -6.81 -7.40 -2.95
CA GLY A 116 -6.59 -8.84 -3.09
C GLY A 116 -5.32 -9.36 -2.41
N LEU A 117 -4.61 -8.51 -1.65
CA LEU A 117 -3.42 -8.90 -0.90
C LEU A 117 -3.80 -9.39 0.49
N ALA A 118 -3.14 -10.46 0.94
CA ALA A 118 -3.35 -11.04 2.26
C ALA A 118 -2.26 -10.59 3.23
N THR A 119 -2.64 -10.27 4.46
CA THR A 119 -1.71 -9.87 5.51
C THR A 119 -1.86 -10.71 6.77
N VAL A 120 -0.75 -10.87 7.49
CA VAL A 120 -0.72 -11.45 8.84
C VAL A 120 -0.31 -10.33 9.78
N THR A 121 -1.28 -9.60 10.34
CA THR A 121 -1.00 -8.43 11.16
C THR A 121 -0.41 -8.82 12.51
N ARG A 122 0.93 -8.76 12.66
CA ARG A 122 1.59 -8.79 13.97
C ARG A 122 1.66 -7.36 14.53
N ARG A 123 0.71 -6.98 15.38
CA ARG A 123 0.74 -5.68 16.08
C ARG A 123 1.97 -5.61 16.99
N ARG A 124 3.04 -4.96 16.54
CA ARG A 124 4.17 -4.54 17.39
C ARG A 124 4.01 -3.07 17.77
N SER A 125 4.26 -2.78 19.05
CA SER A 125 4.31 -1.42 19.59
C SER A 125 5.47 -0.64 18.96
N LYS A 126 5.23 0.63 18.62
CA LYS A 126 6.14 1.51 17.87
C LYS A 126 7.50 1.67 18.58
N ARG A 127 8.59 1.42 17.85
CA ARG A 127 9.88 2.12 18.02
C ARG A 127 10.29 2.72 16.68
N SER A 128 10.89 3.90 16.78
CA SER A 128 11.08 4.88 15.72
C SER A 128 12.27 4.59 14.79
N HIS A 129 12.06 4.92 13.51
CA HIS A 129 12.98 5.27 12.41
C HIS A 129 14.06 4.27 11.95
N SER A 130 13.96 3.90 10.67
CA SER A 130 15.10 3.74 9.76
C SER A 130 14.61 3.83 8.30
N ASN A 131 15.22 4.71 7.50
CA ASN A 131 14.93 4.90 6.08
C ASN A 131 15.19 3.62 5.27
N PRO A 132 14.24 3.07 4.48
CA PRO A 132 14.54 2.00 3.54
C PRO A 132 14.85 2.55 2.15
N LYS A 133 15.88 1.98 1.52
CA LYS A 133 16.23 2.17 0.12
C LYS A 133 15.26 1.40 -0.78
N LEU A 134 14.82 2.12 -1.81
CA LEU A 134 13.95 1.73 -2.92
C LEU A 134 14.43 0.48 -3.69
N SER A 135 13.56 -0.51 -3.92
CA SER A 135 13.65 -1.37 -5.11
C SER A 135 12.33 -2.10 -5.44
N LEU A 136 12.07 -2.16 -6.74
CA LEU A 136 11.07 -2.92 -7.51
C LEU A 136 9.63 -2.38 -7.61
N VAL A 137 9.30 -2.00 -8.85
CA VAL A 137 8.10 -1.31 -9.34
C VAL A 137 7.02 -2.31 -9.79
N THR A 138 5.79 -2.16 -9.28
CA THR A 138 4.57 -2.71 -9.90
C THR A 138 3.42 -1.70 -9.85
N SER A 139 2.39 -1.87 -10.69
CA SER A 139 1.23 -0.97 -10.86
C SER A 139 0.48 -0.51 -9.58
N PRO A 140 0.32 -1.29 -8.49
CA PRO A 140 -0.32 -0.80 -7.27
C PRO A 140 0.48 0.29 -6.52
N GLU A 141 1.77 0.47 -6.83
CA GLU A 141 2.59 1.50 -6.18
C GLU A 141 2.16 2.93 -6.54
N MET A 142 1.64 3.16 -7.75
CA MET A 142 1.24 4.50 -8.17
C MET A 142 0.03 4.98 -7.38
N ALA A 143 -0.94 4.10 -7.13
CA ALA A 143 -2.09 4.41 -6.29
C ALA A 143 -1.68 4.63 -4.82
N ALA A 144 -0.72 3.85 -4.32
CA ALA A 144 -0.16 4.04 -2.97
C ALA A 144 0.55 5.39 -2.83
N LYS A 145 1.37 5.78 -3.82
CA LYS A 145 2.05 7.09 -3.83
C LYS A 145 1.09 8.27 -3.94
N LEU A 146 0.05 8.15 -4.77
CA LEU A 146 -0.97 9.20 -4.89
C LEU A 146 -1.77 9.37 -3.60
N THR A 147 -2.19 8.26 -2.97
CA THR A 147 -2.93 8.32 -1.70
C THR A 147 -2.07 8.81 -0.54
N TYR A 148 -0.78 8.47 -0.52
CA TYR A 148 0.18 9.02 0.43
C TYR A 148 0.34 10.53 0.25
N LEU A 149 0.57 11.00 -1.00
CA LEU A 149 0.83 12.40 -1.31
C LEU A 149 -0.39 13.30 -1.07
N ASP A 150 -1.58 12.87 -1.49
CA ASP A 150 -2.85 13.59 -1.28
C ASP A 150 -3.07 13.86 0.21
N LYS A 151 -2.75 12.87 1.04
CA LYS A 151 -2.92 12.96 2.47
C LYS A 151 -1.85 13.79 3.18
N GLU A 152 -0.58 13.68 2.77
CA GLU A 152 0.47 14.55 3.31
C GLU A 152 0.21 16.03 2.97
N MET A 153 -0.35 16.29 1.78
CA MET A 153 -0.86 17.61 1.43
C MET A 153 -2.05 18.03 2.31
N ALA A 154 -3.02 17.16 2.55
CA ALA A 154 -4.18 17.46 3.39
C ALA A 154 -3.79 17.81 4.84
N ASP A 155 -2.87 17.04 5.45
CA ASP A 155 -2.41 17.28 6.82
C ASP A 155 -1.62 18.60 6.91
N THR A 156 -0.80 18.92 5.91
CA THR A 156 -0.04 20.17 5.86
C THR A 156 -0.96 21.38 5.64
N LEU A 157 -1.97 21.26 4.76
CA LEU A 157 -2.95 22.31 4.49
C LEU A 157 -3.83 22.58 5.70
N THR A 158 -4.29 21.55 6.41
CA THR A 158 -5.09 21.72 7.63
C THR A 158 -4.29 22.37 8.75
N PHE A 159 -3.03 21.99 8.94
CA PHE A 159 -2.15 22.64 9.91
C PHE A 159 -1.90 24.11 9.59
N THR A 160 -1.57 24.43 8.33
CA THR A 160 -1.32 25.83 7.92
C THR A 160 -2.58 26.68 8.01
N PHE A 161 -3.74 26.14 7.65
CA PHE A 161 -5.02 26.85 7.75
C PHE A 161 -5.46 27.09 9.20
N THR A 162 -5.33 26.10 10.07
CA THR A 162 -5.63 26.28 11.51
C THR A 162 -4.67 27.27 12.16
N HIS A 163 -3.40 27.25 11.75
CA HIS A 163 -2.43 28.22 12.21
C HIS A 163 -2.74 29.64 11.72
N SER A 164 -3.11 29.81 10.45
CA SER A 164 -3.46 31.13 9.89
C SER A 164 -4.71 31.70 10.56
N LEU A 165 -5.73 30.89 10.81
CA LEU A 165 -6.92 31.30 11.58
C LEU A 165 -6.56 31.74 13.00
N LYS A 166 -5.68 31.00 13.69
CA LYS A 166 -5.23 31.37 15.03
C LYS A 166 -4.49 32.70 15.03
N THR A 167 -3.60 32.92 14.07
CA THR A 167 -2.85 34.17 13.91
C THR A 167 -3.79 35.34 13.56
N PHE A 168 -4.80 35.10 12.73
CA PHE A 168 -5.82 36.09 12.40
C PHE A 168 -6.62 36.52 13.65
N CYS A 169 -7.05 35.57 14.48
CA CYS A 169 -7.70 35.88 15.76
C CYS A 169 -6.82 36.73 16.68
N GLN A 170 -5.51 36.44 16.75
CA GLN A 170 -4.57 37.23 17.54
C GLN A 170 -4.41 38.65 16.99
N ASN A 171 -4.40 38.82 15.67
CA ASN A 171 -4.36 40.13 15.04
C ASN A 171 -5.65 40.94 15.29
N LEU A 172 -6.82 40.29 15.33
CA LEU A 172 -8.07 40.95 15.69
C LEU A 172 -8.05 41.49 17.13
N ASP A 173 -7.48 40.74 18.08
CA ASP A 173 -7.30 41.23 19.46
C ASP A 173 -6.39 42.46 19.52
N LEU A 174 -5.36 42.51 18.67
CA LEU A 174 -4.50 43.68 18.54
C LEU A 174 -5.25 44.87 17.94
N VAL A 175 -5.97 44.68 16.83
CA VAL A 175 -6.81 45.72 16.21
C VAL A 175 -7.84 46.26 17.18
N LYS A 176 -8.46 45.40 18.01
CA LYS A 176 -9.39 45.83 19.07
C LYS A 176 -8.74 46.77 20.07
N LYS A 177 -7.49 46.50 20.48
CA LYS A 177 -6.73 47.39 21.38
C LYS A 177 -6.42 48.73 20.71
N TRP A 178 -6.03 48.73 19.44
CA TRP A 178 -5.82 49.95 18.66
C TRP A 178 -7.11 50.76 18.48
N ALA A 179 -8.23 50.10 18.21
CA ALA A 179 -9.54 50.74 18.12
C ALA A 179 -9.94 51.38 19.46
N LEU A 180 -9.68 50.73 20.60
CA LEU A 180 -9.90 51.32 21.92
C LEU A 180 -8.97 52.51 22.18
N ALA A 181 -7.71 52.45 21.76
CA ALA A 181 -6.79 53.59 21.87
C ALA A 181 -7.26 54.78 21.01
N ALA A 182 -7.66 54.52 19.75
CA ALA A 182 -8.20 55.52 18.85
C ALA A 182 -9.52 56.12 19.35
N TYR A 183 -10.37 55.30 19.98
CA TYR A 183 -11.60 55.74 20.64
C TYR A 183 -11.32 56.76 21.75
N LEU A 184 -10.22 56.61 22.49
CA LEU A 184 -9.81 57.54 23.55
C LEU A 184 -9.15 58.81 23.00
N SER A 185 -8.36 58.71 21.92
CA SER A 185 -7.60 59.85 21.39
C SER A 185 -8.36 60.67 20.35
N ASN A 186 -9.02 60.03 19.38
CA ASN A 186 -9.73 60.67 18.28
C ASN A 186 -10.97 59.84 17.86
N PRO A 187 -12.11 60.02 18.57
CA PRO A 187 -13.32 59.26 18.30
C PRO A 187 -13.91 59.53 16.92
N THR A 188 -13.74 60.75 16.38
CA THR A 188 -14.23 61.10 15.04
C THR A 188 -13.43 60.38 13.95
N GLY A 189 -12.10 60.32 14.06
CA GLY A 189 -11.26 59.56 13.12
C GLY A 189 -11.59 58.07 13.11
N LEU A 190 -11.84 57.48 14.28
CA LEU A 190 -12.28 56.08 14.39
C LEU A 190 -13.63 55.86 13.71
N ALA A 191 -14.61 56.75 13.93
CA ALA A 191 -15.93 56.63 13.31
C ALA A 191 -15.86 56.67 11.78
N ARG A 192 -15.05 57.60 11.22
CA ARG A 192 -14.86 57.70 9.77
C ARG A 192 -14.21 56.45 9.18
N MET A 193 -13.27 55.84 9.90
CA MET A 193 -12.64 54.57 9.49
C MET A 193 -13.62 53.40 9.55
N ILE A 194 -14.45 53.30 10.60
CA ILE A 194 -15.39 52.17 10.77
C ILE A 194 -16.56 52.26 9.78
N PHE A 195 -17.10 53.46 9.56
CA PHE A 195 -18.24 53.69 8.67
C PHE A 195 -17.84 54.00 7.23
N GLU A 196 -16.54 54.04 6.93
CA GLU A 196 -15.98 54.44 5.63
C GLU A 196 -16.61 55.74 5.09
N ASN A 197 -16.88 56.70 5.98
CA ASN A 197 -17.58 57.93 5.64
C ASN A 197 -16.93 59.12 6.34
N ASP A 198 -16.42 60.06 5.53
CA ASP A 198 -15.74 61.27 6.02
C ASP A 198 -16.70 62.32 6.60
N TYR A 199 -17.98 62.28 6.25
CA TYR A 199 -19.00 63.23 6.70
C TYR A 199 -19.64 62.82 8.02
N VAL A 200 -18.82 62.30 8.93
CA VAL A 200 -19.28 61.84 10.23
C VAL A 200 -18.44 62.50 11.31
N THR A 201 -19.11 63.03 12.32
CA THR A 201 -18.51 63.44 13.58
C THR A 201 -18.86 62.42 14.65
N ALA A 202 -17.94 62.19 15.58
CA ALA A 202 -18.24 61.33 16.71
C ALA A 202 -17.62 61.84 18.00
N LYS A 203 -18.36 61.67 19.08
CA LYS A 203 -17.94 62.03 20.44
C LYS A 203 -18.11 60.83 21.35
N ARG A 204 -17.14 60.68 22.24
CA ARG A 204 -17.17 59.69 23.30
C ARG A 204 -18.26 60.02 24.32
N GLU A 205 -19.12 59.06 24.62
CA GLU A 205 -20.09 59.13 25.71
C GLU A 205 -19.85 57.97 26.68
N GLY A 206 -19.34 58.27 27.87
CA GLY A 206 -19.01 57.21 28.85
C GLY A 206 -17.89 56.26 28.42
N SER A 207 -17.92 55.03 28.94
CA SER A 207 -16.85 54.04 28.79
C SER A 207 -16.93 53.20 27.50
N SER A 208 -18.11 53.05 26.90
CA SER A 208 -18.32 52.14 25.76
C SER A 208 -19.25 52.67 24.66
N LEU A 209 -19.76 53.90 24.76
CA LEU A 209 -20.70 54.46 23.79
C LEU A 209 -20.02 55.53 22.93
N LEU A 210 -20.08 55.32 21.61
CA LEU A 210 -19.69 56.31 20.61
C LEU A 210 -20.96 56.96 20.06
N ARG A 211 -21.17 58.25 20.32
CA ARG A 211 -22.24 59.01 19.66
C ARG A 211 -21.70 59.55 18.35
N VAL A 212 -22.50 59.36 17.30
CA VAL A 212 -22.12 59.59 15.91
C VAL A 212 -23.18 60.46 15.27
N TRP A 213 -22.79 61.55 14.62
CA TRP A 213 -23.68 62.46 13.91
C TRP A 213 -23.13 62.72 12.50
N PRO A 214 -24.02 62.89 11.49
CA PRO A 214 -23.58 63.39 10.20
C PRO A 214 -23.03 64.82 10.37
N CYS A 215 -21.94 65.10 9.65
CA CYS A 215 -21.39 66.45 9.47
C CYS A 215 -22.32 67.29 8.60
#